data_AF-A0A3Q0L1Z1-F1
#
_entry.id   AF-A0A3Q0L1Z1-F1
#
_cell.length_a   1.000
_cell.length_b   1.000
_cell.length_c   1.000
_cell.angle_alpha   90.00
_cell.angle_beta   90.00
_cell.angle_gamma   90.00
#
_symmetry.space_group_name_H-M   'P 1'
#
loop_
_entity.id
_entity.type
_entity.pdbx_description
1 polymer ?
#
loop_
_entity_poly.entity_id
_entity_poly.type
_entity_poly.pdbx_seq_one_letter_code
_entity_poly.pdbx_strand_id
1 'polypeptide(L)'
;MTRSEIMKTAWNIAKEAAAKTGYKAKEFFSESLKMAWTMAKQEVKTIKERLVELGGKEYTAHNCNRVYLTLDQFNEITNLGYNLNEYRNKFYADLDDNRIYRKISKNGKSKIYHEFDLASWA
;
A
#
# COMPACT_ATOMS: atom_id res chain seq x y z
N MET A 1 11.34 -2.43 11.56
CA MET A 1 12.75 -2.28 11.99
C MET A 1 12.85 -2.35 13.51
N THR A 2 13.76 -3.15 14.05
CA THR A 2 14.09 -3.22 15.48
C THR A 2 15.04 -2.08 15.89
N ARG A 3 15.15 -1.77 17.20
CA ARG A 3 16.10 -0.75 17.69
C ARG A 3 17.54 -1.00 17.23
N SER A 4 17.95 -2.28 17.17
CA SER A 4 19.29 -2.65 16.71
C SER A 4 19.48 -2.36 15.22
N GLU A 5 18.49 -2.69 14.38
CA GLU A 5 18.52 -2.39 12.95
C GLU A 5 18.60 -0.89 12.70
N ILE A 6 17.85 -0.09 13.46
CA ILE A 6 17.84 1.36 13.29
C ILE A 6 19.20 1.98 13.63
N MET A 7 19.86 1.48 14.68
CA MET A 7 21.22 1.92 15.02
C MET A 7 22.24 1.51 13.96
N LYS A 8 22.11 0.32 13.37
CA LYS A 8 22.96 -0.11 12.25
C LYS A 8 22.75 0.75 11.01
N THR A 9 21.50 1.05 10.67
CA THR A 9 21.15 1.94 9.54
C THR A 9 21.71 3.35 9.76
N ALA A 10 21.51 3.93 10.96
CA ALA A 10 22.07 5.22 11.33
C ALA A 10 23.59 5.25 11.22
N TRP A 11 24.26 4.18 11.69
CA TRP A 11 25.72 4.06 11.59
C TRP A 11 26.21 3.99 10.14
N ASN A 12 25.49 3.29 9.27
CA ASN A 12 25.85 3.20 7.85
C ASN A 12 25.68 4.55 7.14
N ILE A 13 24.57 5.25 7.35
CA ILE A 13 24.33 6.60 6.81
C ILE A 13 25.44 7.56 7.26
N ALA A 14 25.82 7.51 8.55
CA ALA A 14 26.86 8.37 9.10
C ALA A 14 28.25 8.11 8.47
N LYS A 15 28.59 6.84 8.20
CA LYS A 15 29.83 6.47 7.50
C LYS A 15 29.85 6.94 6.05
N GLU A 16 28.73 6.83 5.35
CA GLU A 16 28.63 7.30 3.97
C GLU A 16 28.77 8.82 3.88
N ALA A 17 28.14 9.56 4.79
CA ALA A 17 28.29 11.01 4.89
C ALA A 17 29.74 11.42 5.19
N ALA A 18 30.39 10.71 6.11
CA ALA A 18 31.81 10.90 6.42
C ALA A 18 32.72 10.65 5.21
N ALA A 19 32.49 9.56 4.47
CA ALA A 19 33.28 9.23 3.28
C ALA A 19 33.17 10.30 2.17
N LYS A 20 32.00 10.94 2.04
CA LYS A 20 31.76 11.98 1.02
C LYS A 20 32.30 13.36 1.40
N THR A 21 32.48 13.63 2.69
CA THR A 21 32.79 14.98 3.19
C THR A 21 34.17 15.09 3.83
N GLY A 22 34.79 13.96 4.18
CA GLY A 22 36.07 13.90 4.89
C GLY A 22 35.97 14.12 6.40
N TYR A 23 34.78 14.44 6.92
CA TYR A 23 34.53 14.59 8.37
C TYR A 23 34.36 13.25 9.07
N LYS A 24 34.34 13.25 10.42
CA LYS A 24 34.22 12.01 11.20
C LYS A 24 32.76 11.56 11.25
N ALA A 25 32.51 10.25 11.13
CA ALA A 25 31.15 9.68 11.18
C ALA A 25 30.33 10.09 12.42
N LYS A 26 30.99 10.26 13.59
CA LYS A 26 30.33 10.72 14.82
C LYS A 26 29.62 12.08 14.68
N GLU A 27 30.09 12.93 13.77
CA GLU A 27 29.52 14.27 13.53
C GLU A 27 28.20 14.20 12.78
N PHE A 28 27.98 13.13 12.01
CA PHE A 28 26.74 12.88 11.27
C PHE A 28 25.76 11.99 12.04
N PHE A 29 26.17 11.40 13.16
CA PHE A 29 25.40 10.32 13.81
C PHE A 29 24.02 10.80 14.29
N SER A 30 23.92 12.02 14.84
CA SER A 30 22.64 12.59 15.28
C SER A 30 21.63 12.71 14.12
N GLU A 31 22.08 13.27 12.99
CA GLU A 31 21.22 13.45 11.82
C GLU A 31 20.89 12.11 11.14
N SER A 32 21.89 11.23 11.04
CA SER A 32 21.73 9.88 10.51
C SER A 32 20.76 9.05 11.36
N LEU A 33 20.74 9.26 12.67
CA LEU A 33 19.79 8.62 13.57
C LEU A 33 18.37 9.12 13.34
N LYS A 34 18.17 10.43 13.14
CA LYS A 34 16.85 10.97 12.76
C LYS A 34 16.38 10.38 11.43
N MET A 35 17.24 10.33 10.41
CA MET A 35 16.91 9.73 9.11
C MET A 35 16.51 8.27 9.26
N ALA A 36 17.31 7.47 9.99
CA ALA A 36 17.00 6.07 10.24
C ALA A 36 15.71 5.91 11.07
N TRP A 37 15.42 6.82 12.00
CA TRP A 37 14.16 6.83 12.75
C TRP A 37 12.96 7.15 11.85
N THR A 38 13.10 8.07 10.91
CA THR A 38 12.07 8.37 9.90
C THR A 38 11.85 7.19 8.96
N MET A 39 12.90 6.51 8.52
CA MET A 39 12.79 5.27 7.72
C MET A 39 12.13 4.14 8.51
N ALA A 40 12.39 4.06 9.82
CA ALA A 40 11.74 3.09 10.70
C ALA A 40 10.27 3.45 11.00
N LYS A 41 9.96 4.74 10.98
CA LYS A 41 8.62 5.31 11.09
C LYS A 41 7.93 5.50 9.75
N GLN A 42 8.46 4.97 8.64
CA GLN A 42 7.60 4.77 7.48
C GLN A 42 6.52 3.81 7.95
N GLU A 43 5.39 4.38 8.38
CA GLU A 43 4.15 3.68 8.59
C GLU A 43 3.92 2.96 7.27
N VAL A 44 4.12 1.64 7.29
CA VAL A 44 3.69 0.79 6.19
C VAL A 44 2.20 0.99 6.18
N LYS A 45 1.74 1.94 5.36
CA LYS A 45 0.33 2.23 5.20
C LYS A 45 -0.32 0.89 4.91
N THR A 46 -1.30 0.55 5.73
CA THR A 46 -2.08 -0.65 5.53
C THR A 46 -2.64 -0.61 4.11
N ILE A 47 -2.88 -1.79 3.53
CA ILE A 47 -3.49 -1.90 2.21
C ILE A 47 -4.78 -1.08 2.13
N LYS A 48 -5.57 -1.08 3.22
CA LYS A 48 -6.75 -0.24 3.38
C LYS A 48 -6.44 1.26 3.21
N GLU A 49 -5.48 1.79 3.96
CA GLU A 49 -5.11 3.22 3.89
C GLU A 49 -4.67 3.60 2.47
N ARG A 50 -3.86 2.76 1.82
CA ARG A 50 -3.43 2.97 0.43
C ARG A 50 -4.62 3.01 -0.54
N LEU A 51 -5.60 2.11 -0.38
CA LEU A 51 -6.80 2.09 -1.22
C LEU A 51 -7.69 3.31 -1.00
N VAL A 52 -7.80 3.79 0.24
CA VAL A 52 -8.57 4.98 0.58
C VAL A 52 -7.88 6.26 0.06
N GLU A 53 -6.55 6.33 0.11
CA GLU A 53 -5.77 7.43 -0.48
C GLU A 53 -5.91 7.50 -2.01
N LEU A 54 -6.10 6.36 -2.67
CA LEU A 54 -6.45 6.29 -4.08
C LEU A 54 -7.87 6.81 -4.39
N GLY A 55 -8.64 7.15 -3.36
CA GLY A 55 -10.03 7.60 -3.46
C GLY A 55 -11.06 6.47 -3.39
N GLY A 56 -10.65 5.26 -2.96
CA GLY A 56 -11.55 4.14 -2.71
C GLY A 56 -12.52 4.43 -1.56
N LYS A 57 -13.73 3.88 -1.63
CA LYS A 57 -14.79 4.09 -0.62
C LYS A 57 -14.88 2.90 0.31
N GLU A 58 -14.59 3.14 1.59
CA GLU A 58 -14.70 2.12 2.64
C GLU A 58 -16.15 1.68 2.87
N TYR A 59 -16.33 0.38 3.13
CA TYR A 59 -17.59 -0.23 3.53
C TYR A 59 -17.34 -1.32 4.57
N THR A 60 -17.77 -1.08 5.81
CA THR A 60 -17.54 -1.96 6.97
C THR A 60 -18.82 -2.52 7.60
N ALA A 61 -19.96 -2.45 6.90
CA ALA A 61 -21.23 -2.94 7.42
C ALA A 61 -21.45 -4.45 7.20
N HIS A 62 -22.35 -5.04 7.99
CA HIS A 62 -22.80 -6.44 7.86
C HIS A 62 -21.67 -7.48 7.82
N ASN A 63 -20.67 -7.32 8.68
CA ASN A 63 -19.53 -8.24 8.79
C ASN A 63 -18.72 -8.37 7.48
N CYS A 64 -18.71 -7.32 6.66
CA CYS A 64 -17.90 -7.21 5.46
C CYS A 64 -16.90 -6.07 5.65
N ASN A 65 -15.63 -6.29 5.33
CA ASN A 65 -14.59 -5.26 5.36
C ASN A 65 -14.05 -5.02 3.95
N ARG A 66 -14.61 -4.03 3.25
CA ARG A 66 -14.35 -3.81 1.82
C ARG A 66 -13.99 -2.36 1.51
N VAL A 67 -13.25 -2.17 0.43
CA VAL A 67 -13.06 -0.86 -0.21
C VAL A 67 -13.55 -0.95 -1.64
N TYR A 68 -14.60 -0.21 -1.98
CA TYR A 68 -15.11 -0.12 -3.34
C TYR A 68 -14.27 0.82 -4.18
N LEU A 69 -14.06 0.44 -5.44
CA LEU A 69 -13.20 1.12 -6.40
C LEU A 69 -13.98 1.50 -7.65
N THR A 70 -13.56 2.59 -8.29
CA THR A 70 -13.90 2.88 -9.69
C THR A 70 -13.12 1.95 -10.63
N LEU A 71 -13.49 1.90 -11.90
CA LEU A 71 -12.77 1.16 -12.93
C LEU A 71 -11.34 1.69 -13.08
N ASP A 72 -11.14 3.00 -13.04
CA ASP A 72 -9.81 3.61 -13.17
C ASP A 72 -8.89 3.19 -12.03
N GLN A 73 -9.39 3.27 -10.78
CA GLN A 73 -8.67 2.80 -9.60
C GLN A 73 -8.38 1.30 -9.66
N PHE A 74 -9.35 0.49 -10.08
CA PHE A 74 -9.18 -0.94 -10.28
C PHE A 74 -8.09 -1.24 -11.30
N ASN A 75 -8.09 -0.55 -12.45
CA ASN A 75 -7.08 -0.75 -13.48
C ASN A 75 -5.69 -0.28 -13.05
N GLU A 76 -5.60 0.80 -12.27
CA GLU A 76 -4.34 1.28 -11.70
C GLU A 76 -3.71 0.23 -10.77
N ILE A 77 -4.52 -0.42 -9.94
CA ILE A 77 -4.02 -1.44 -9.00
C ILE A 77 -3.68 -2.76 -9.71
N THR A 78 -4.55 -3.21 -10.62
CA THR A 78 -4.46 -4.54 -11.23
C THR A 78 -3.65 -4.58 -12.52
N ASN A 79 -3.40 -3.43 -13.14
CA ASN A 79 -2.76 -3.27 -14.46
C ASN A 79 -3.48 -4.05 -15.60
N LEU A 80 -4.77 -4.34 -15.46
CA LEU A 80 -5.55 -5.12 -16.43
C LEU A 80 -6.08 -4.30 -17.61
N GLY A 81 -6.15 -2.97 -17.50
CA GLY A 81 -6.51 -2.07 -18.62
C GLY A 81 -7.92 -2.27 -19.17
N TYR A 82 -8.87 -2.70 -18.35
CA TYR A 82 -10.25 -2.96 -18.78
C TYR A 82 -11.00 -1.67 -19.16
N ASN A 83 -11.89 -1.77 -20.15
CA ASN A 83 -12.88 -0.74 -20.46
C ASN A 83 -14.29 -1.33 -20.25
N LEU A 84 -14.84 -1.14 -19.05
CA LEU A 84 -16.07 -1.78 -18.59
C LEU A 84 -17.11 -0.76 -18.12
N ASN A 85 -18.39 -1.13 -18.25
CA ASN A 85 -19.48 -0.29 -17.75
C ASN A 85 -19.68 -0.48 -16.23
N GLU A 86 -19.46 0.56 -15.44
CA GLU A 86 -19.59 0.58 -13.96
C GLU A 86 -21.03 0.47 -13.41
N TYR A 87 -22.04 0.65 -14.27
CA TYR A 87 -23.42 0.33 -13.90
C TYR A 87 -23.61 -1.18 -13.74
N ARG A 88 -22.94 -1.97 -14.58
CA ARG A 88 -23.04 -3.44 -14.57
C ARG A 88 -21.91 -4.13 -13.81
N ASN A 89 -20.77 -3.47 -13.68
CA ASN A 89 -19.57 -3.99 -13.00
C ASN A 89 -19.32 -3.20 -11.72
N LYS A 90 -19.11 -3.91 -10.61
CA LYS A 90 -18.67 -3.34 -9.34
C LYS A 90 -17.32 -3.93 -8.98
N PHE A 91 -16.40 -3.06 -8.57
CA PHE A 91 -15.03 -3.42 -8.19
C PHE A 91 -14.86 -3.15 -6.70
N TYR A 92 -14.26 -4.10 -5.99
CA TYR A 92 -13.97 -3.93 -4.58
C TYR A 92 -12.78 -4.78 -4.16
N ALA A 93 -11.98 -4.24 -3.26
CA ALA A 93 -11.04 -4.98 -2.44
C ALA A 93 -11.80 -5.57 -1.24
N ASP A 94 -11.66 -6.87 -1.00
CA ASP A 94 -12.06 -7.51 0.24
C ASP A 94 -10.81 -7.66 1.12
N LEU A 95 -10.81 -6.93 2.24
CA LEU A 95 -9.63 -6.79 3.09
C LEU A 95 -9.40 -8.01 3.98
N ASP A 96 -10.45 -8.79 4.24
CA ASP A 96 -10.35 -10.01 5.04
C ASP A 96 -9.78 -11.17 4.21
N ASP A 97 -10.11 -11.21 2.91
CA ASP A 97 -9.58 -12.20 1.96
C ASP A 97 -8.35 -11.70 1.18
N ASN A 98 -7.95 -10.45 1.40
CA ASN A 98 -6.79 -9.80 0.78
C ASN A 98 -6.78 -9.90 -0.77
N ARG A 99 -7.95 -9.68 -1.39
CA ARG A 99 -8.16 -9.83 -2.84
C ARG A 99 -9.01 -8.72 -3.43
N ILE A 100 -8.84 -8.47 -4.72
CA ILE A 100 -9.68 -7.59 -5.52
C ILE A 100 -10.62 -8.42 -6.38
N TYR A 101 -11.89 -8.06 -6.30
CA TYR A 101 -12.99 -8.70 -6.98
C TYR A 101 -13.67 -7.76 -7.96
N ARG A 102 -14.17 -8.37 -9.04
CA ARG A 102 -15.13 -7.76 -9.95
C ARG A 102 -16.43 -8.53 -9.92
N LYS A 103 -17.52 -7.86 -9.59
CA LYS A 103 -18.88 -8.39 -9.63
C LYS A 103 -19.61 -7.85 -10.83
N ILE A 104 -20.15 -8.73 -11.67
CA ILE A 104 -21.01 -8.38 -12.80
C ILE A 104 -22.46 -8.72 -12.42
N SER A 105 -23.39 -7.81 -12.68
CA SER A 105 -24.83 -8.04 -12.54
C SER A 105 -25.54 -7.95 -13.89
N LYS A 106 -26.31 -8.97 -14.26
CA LYS A 106 -27.13 -9.03 -15.48
C LYS A 106 -28.43 -9.77 -15.21
N ASN A 107 -29.57 -9.14 -15.54
CA ASN A 107 -30.91 -9.73 -15.43
C ASN A 107 -31.19 -10.34 -14.03
N GLY A 108 -30.83 -9.62 -12.97
CA GLY A 108 -31.02 -10.08 -11.58
C GLY A 108 -30.05 -11.17 -11.10
N LYS A 109 -29.16 -11.67 -11.97
CA LYS A 109 -28.10 -12.62 -11.61
C LYS A 109 -26.77 -11.89 -11.45
N SER A 110 -25.95 -12.34 -10.50
CA SER A 110 -24.59 -11.82 -10.32
C SER A 110 -23.55 -12.92 -10.46
N LYS A 111 -22.40 -12.57 -11.04
CA LYS A 111 -21.20 -13.40 -11.06
C LYS A 111 -20.03 -12.60 -10.51
N ILE A 112 -19.19 -13.24 -9.70
CA ILE A 112 -18.02 -12.63 -9.06
C ILE A 112 -16.76 -13.28 -9.63
N TYR A 113 -15.76 -12.45 -9.92
CA TYR A 113 -14.47 -12.84 -10.44
C TYR A 113 -13.41 -12.34 -9.47
N HIS A 114 -12.50 -13.24 -9.07
CA HIS A 114 -11.23 -12.85 -8.46
C HIS A 114 -10.33 -12.36 -9.59
N GLU A 115 -9.85 -11.12 -9.50
CA GLU A 115 -9.05 -10.50 -10.56
C GLU A 115 -7.60 -10.22 -10.11
N PHE A 116 -7.33 -10.06 -8.80
CA PHE A 116 -5.99 -9.73 -8.30
C PHE A 116 -5.82 -10.00 -6.79
N ASP A 117 -4.65 -10.53 -6.37
CA ASP A 117 -4.29 -10.68 -4.96
C ASP A 117 -3.61 -9.40 -4.43
N LEU A 118 -4.17 -8.77 -3.38
CA LEU A 118 -3.67 -7.50 -2.83
C LEU A 118 -2.26 -7.60 -2.23
N ALA A 119 -1.85 -8.79 -1.81
CA ALA A 119 -0.47 -9.05 -1.37
C ALA A 119 0.57 -8.74 -2.47
N SER A 120 0.18 -8.81 -3.74
CA SER A 120 1.04 -8.50 -4.89
C SER A 120 1.18 -6.99 -5.13
N TRP A 121 0.37 -6.16 -4.46
CA TRP A 121 0.41 -4.70 -4.55
C TRP A 121 1.12 -4.04 -3.36
N ALA A 122 1.27 -4.77 -2.25
CA ALA A 122 1.90 -4.34 -1.01
C ALA A 122 3.40 -4.08 -1.19
#